data_AF-S7W952-F1
#
_entry.id   AF-S7W952-F1
#
_cell.length_a   1.000
_cell.length_b   1.000
_cell.length_c   1.000
_cell.angle_alpha   90.00
_cell.angle_beta   90.00
_cell.angle_gamma   90.00
#
_symmetry.space_group_name_H-M   'P 1'
#
loop_
_entity.id
_entity.type
_entity.pdbx_description
1 polymer ?
#
loop_
_entity_poly.entity_id
_entity_poly.type
_entity_poly.pdbx_seq_one_letter_code
_entity_poly.pdbx_strand_id
1 'polypeptide(L)'
;MKIKVALIIGYDGTNYHGLQYSVNVKTIEEVILKNLIKLQAIKKENHDVRKAGFQRACRTDKGVHAVYNVVVCKIECDIDKIFIPLKQELEKKNIFLYKMVKVPKSWVAKNRVDYRIYEYFIPKFILKKKASINLETINNAMNIIKERNENRTDEEKKAIKHKREFRNKEFFDAITFKETEIDIDRINNLIKNFLGSKDYHNFTINKNEKGTHRHIMEITTEESDDYIKLIIKGQSFLLHQIRKMVGALLIAYIFENENIFDIAFKKKKINIPKTPSKFLLLKFPSFEFYNKKYTTTHEPIEIEETKNIEELIYNRIKDTKNLETFDEWLKTVIEYFYEFTYLIENNK
;
A
#
# COMPACT_ATOMS: atom_id res chain seq x y z
N MET A 1 -2.01 36.91 9.08
CA MET A 1 -0.62 36.36 9.09
C MET A 1 -0.66 34.92 8.61
N LYS A 2 0.29 34.47 7.78
CA LYS A 2 0.34 33.08 7.29
C LYS A 2 1.01 32.17 8.33
N ILE A 3 0.34 31.08 8.70
CA ILE A 3 0.83 30.08 9.64
C ILE A 3 0.95 28.71 8.96
N LYS A 4 1.80 27.83 9.50
CA LYS A 4 1.97 26.46 9.04
C LYS A 4 1.26 25.52 10.01
N VAL A 5 0.42 24.63 9.49
CA VAL A 5 -0.48 23.81 10.30
C VAL A 5 -0.41 22.36 9.83
N ALA A 6 -0.24 21.45 10.78
CA ALA A 6 -0.41 20.02 10.60
C ALA A 6 -1.87 19.64 10.83
N LEU A 7 -2.49 19.09 9.79
CA LEU A 7 -3.81 18.48 9.82
C LEU A 7 -3.62 16.99 10.10
N ILE A 8 -4.14 16.56 11.24
CA ILE A 8 -4.16 15.16 11.64
C ILE A 8 -5.46 14.54 11.15
N ILE A 9 -5.34 13.58 10.24
CA ILE A 9 -6.47 13.07 9.45
C ILE A 9 -6.51 11.55 9.40
N GLY A 10 -7.71 11.00 9.29
CA GLY A 10 -7.96 9.65 8.76
C GLY A 10 -8.75 9.74 7.46
N TYR A 11 -8.76 8.68 6.65
CA TYR A 11 -9.61 8.62 5.46
C TYR A 11 -9.88 7.20 4.96
N ASP A 12 -11.06 7.04 4.39
CA ASP A 12 -11.39 5.90 3.51
C ASP A 12 -10.82 6.17 2.11
N GLY A 13 -9.83 5.36 1.70
CA GLY A 13 -9.13 5.51 0.43
C GLY A 13 -9.90 5.04 -0.80
N THR A 14 -11.04 4.36 -0.68
CA THR A 14 -11.71 3.65 -1.80
C THR A 14 -11.92 4.53 -3.03
N ASN A 15 -12.37 5.78 -2.84
CA ASN A 15 -12.74 6.69 -3.93
C ASN A 15 -11.62 7.68 -4.31
N TYR A 16 -10.37 7.37 -3.95
CA TYR A 16 -9.23 8.28 -4.11
C TYR A 16 -8.05 7.62 -4.81
N HIS A 17 -7.36 8.41 -5.63
CA HIS A 17 -6.11 8.03 -6.31
C HIS A 17 -4.89 8.21 -5.39
N GLY A 18 -5.06 7.92 -4.11
CA GLY A 18 -4.04 8.09 -3.08
C GLY A 18 -4.12 9.47 -2.40
N LEU A 19 -3.20 9.69 -1.47
CA LEU A 19 -3.17 10.94 -0.70
C LEU A 19 -2.61 12.10 -1.51
N GLN A 20 -1.46 11.88 -2.16
CA GLN A 20 -0.70 12.96 -2.80
C GLN A 20 -1.44 13.51 -4.01
N TYR A 21 -1.51 14.84 -4.14
CA TYR A 21 -2.03 15.50 -5.33
C TYR A 21 -1.38 15.01 -6.63
N SER A 22 -2.23 14.74 -7.61
CA SER A 22 -1.87 14.42 -8.99
C SER A 22 -2.90 15.07 -9.93
N VAL A 23 -2.47 15.42 -11.13
CA VAL A 23 -3.31 16.08 -12.14
C VAL A 23 -4.41 15.12 -12.61
N ASN A 24 -5.61 15.65 -12.83
CA ASN A 24 -6.78 14.96 -13.39
C ASN A 24 -7.30 13.73 -12.60
N VAL A 25 -6.91 13.60 -11.34
CA VAL A 25 -7.42 12.52 -10.48
C VAL A 25 -7.78 13.07 -9.11
N LYS A 26 -8.82 12.52 -8.51
CA LYS A 26 -9.28 12.91 -7.18
C LYS A 26 -8.36 12.34 -6.11
N THR A 27 -7.77 13.19 -5.28
CA THR A 27 -6.85 12.79 -4.19
C THR A 27 -7.26 13.43 -2.87
N ILE A 28 -6.71 12.92 -1.75
CA ILE A 28 -7.02 13.47 -0.42
C ILE A 28 -6.52 14.91 -0.30
N GLU A 29 -5.29 15.20 -0.74
CA GLU A 29 -4.72 16.56 -0.72
C GLU A 29 -5.52 17.55 -1.57
N GLU A 30 -6.05 17.11 -2.72
CA GLU A 30 -6.91 17.94 -3.57
C GLU A 30 -8.19 18.37 -2.84
N VAL A 31 -8.86 17.41 -2.17
CA VAL A 31 -10.10 17.70 -1.44
C VAL A 31 -9.84 18.64 -0.26
N ILE A 32 -8.74 18.44 0.48
CA ILE A 32 -8.34 19.35 1.57
C ILE A 32 -8.09 20.75 1.03
N LEU A 33 -7.29 20.88 -0.03
CA LEU A 33 -6.97 22.17 -0.63
C LEU A 33 -8.22 22.91 -1.13
N LYS A 34 -9.12 22.24 -1.85
CA LYS A 34 -10.36 22.85 -2.34
C LYS A 34 -11.23 23.39 -1.20
N ASN A 35 -11.36 22.65 -0.10
CA ASN A 35 -12.14 23.10 1.05
C ASN A 35 -11.47 24.23 1.82
N LEU A 36 -10.14 24.22 1.97
CA LEU A 36 -9.41 25.35 2.56
C LEU A 36 -9.55 26.63 1.74
N ILE A 37 -9.60 26.54 0.41
CA ILE A 37 -9.88 27.70 -0.47
C ILE A 37 -11.33 28.17 -0.31
N LYS A 38 -12.30 27.24 -0.29
CA LYS A 38 -13.73 27.55 -0.08
C LYS A 38 -13.96 28.28 1.25
N LEU A 39 -13.25 27.89 2.31
CA LEU A 39 -13.31 28.51 3.63
C LEU A 39 -12.43 29.77 3.76
N GLN A 40 -11.84 30.26 2.66
CA GLN A 40 -10.96 31.42 2.61
C GLN A 40 -9.71 31.30 3.52
N ALA A 41 -9.37 30.09 3.96
CA ALA A 41 -8.14 29.79 4.70
C ALA A 41 -6.89 29.87 3.81
N ILE A 42 -7.07 29.66 2.50
CA ILE A 42 -6.03 29.80 1.47
C ILE A 42 -6.59 30.68 0.35
N LYS A 43 -5.86 31.72 -0.04
CA LYS A 43 -6.23 32.58 -1.18
C LYS A 43 -6.38 31.76 -2.47
N LYS A 44 -7.36 32.11 -3.31
CA LYS A 44 -7.64 31.43 -4.59
C LYS A 44 -6.44 31.44 -5.55
N GLU A 45 -5.60 32.47 -5.48
CA GLU A 45 -4.34 32.57 -6.24
C GLU A 45 -3.29 31.51 -5.84
N ASN A 46 -3.41 30.96 -4.63
CA ASN A 46 -2.56 29.90 -4.07
C ASN A 46 -3.21 28.51 -4.19
N HIS A 47 -4.02 28.29 -5.25
CA HIS A 47 -4.66 26.99 -5.54
C HIS A 47 -3.69 25.89 -5.98
N ASP A 48 -2.38 26.16 -6.01
CA ASP A 48 -1.36 25.15 -6.25
C ASP A 48 -0.87 24.57 -4.92
N VAL A 49 -0.78 23.23 -4.83
CA VAL A 49 -0.35 22.52 -3.63
C VAL A 49 1.07 22.91 -3.18
N ARG A 50 1.97 23.26 -4.10
CA ARG A 50 3.33 23.70 -3.74
C ARG A 50 3.30 25.10 -3.14
N LYS A 51 2.55 26.03 -3.73
CA LYS A 51 2.34 27.40 -3.19
C LYS A 51 1.64 27.39 -1.83
N ALA A 52 0.65 26.51 -1.67
CA ALA A 52 -0.04 26.26 -0.39
C ALA A 52 0.86 25.53 0.63
N GLY A 53 2.07 25.10 0.25
CA GLY A 53 3.04 24.50 1.15
C GLY A 53 2.69 23.09 1.60
N PHE A 54 1.96 22.32 0.78
CA PHE A 54 1.54 20.97 1.13
C PHE A 54 2.71 20.01 1.33
N GLN A 55 2.76 19.43 2.52
CA GLN A 55 3.66 18.33 2.89
C GLN A 55 2.83 17.20 3.50
N ARG A 56 3.42 16.02 3.60
CA ARG A 56 2.76 14.82 4.09
C ARG A 56 3.74 13.94 4.84
N ALA A 57 3.26 13.26 5.88
CA ALA A 57 4.04 12.31 6.67
C ALA A 57 4.24 11.00 5.90
N CYS A 58 3.14 10.44 5.39
CA CYS A 58 3.12 9.21 4.61
C CYS A 58 2.33 9.40 3.32
N ARG A 59 2.88 8.87 2.21
CA ARG A 59 2.13 8.72 0.96
C ARG A 59 1.36 7.40 1.03
N THR A 60 0.14 7.40 0.51
CA THR A 60 -0.67 6.21 0.30
C THR A 60 -1.02 6.08 -1.17
N ASP A 61 -1.03 4.85 -1.69
CA ASP A 61 -1.39 4.54 -3.08
C ASP A 61 -2.90 4.65 -3.31
N LYS A 62 -3.34 4.57 -4.56
CA LYS A 62 -4.77 4.49 -4.94
C LYS A 62 -5.47 3.38 -4.16
N GLY A 63 -6.59 3.74 -3.52
CA GLY A 63 -7.42 2.80 -2.76
C GLY A 63 -6.89 2.42 -1.38
N VAL A 64 -5.73 2.93 -0.95
CA VAL A 64 -5.17 2.63 0.38
C VAL A 64 -5.79 3.53 1.43
N HIS A 65 -6.24 2.93 2.52
CA HIS A 65 -6.89 3.61 3.65
C HIS A 65 -5.88 4.14 4.66
N ALA A 66 -6.28 5.07 5.52
CA ALA A 66 -5.48 5.47 6.68
C ALA A 66 -6.37 5.77 7.88
N VAL A 67 -6.06 5.17 9.03
CA VAL A 67 -6.68 5.54 10.30
C VAL A 67 -6.19 6.92 10.73
N TYR A 68 -4.87 7.09 10.68
CA TYR A 68 -4.18 8.31 11.06
C TYR A 68 -3.01 8.58 10.11
N ASN A 69 -2.97 9.80 9.59
CA ASN A 69 -1.90 10.36 8.79
C ASN A 69 -1.83 11.88 9.05
N VAL A 70 -0.74 12.50 8.63
CA VAL A 70 -0.52 13.94 8.83
C VAL A 70 -0.23 14.61 7.50
N VAL A 71 -1.05 15.60 7.17
CA VAL A 71 -0.85 16.52 6.05
C VAL A 71 -0.52 17.89 6.63
N VAL A 72 0.37 18.63 6.00
CA VAL A 72 0.74 19.98 6.45
C VAL A 72 0.49 20.95 5.34
N CYS A 73 -0.07 22.11 5.65
CA CYS A 73 -0.19 23.20 4.69
C CYS A 73 0.03 24.55 5.39
N LYS A 74 0.05 25.62 4.59
CA LYS A 74 0.06 26.99 5.10
C LYS A 74 -1.33 27.59 4.95
N ILE A 75 -1.86 28.17 6.01
CA ILE A 75 -3.15 28.87 6.02
C ILE A 75 -2.97 30.33 6.43
N GLU A 76 -3.91 31.18 6.06
CA GLU A 76 -3.94 32.63 6.32
C GLU A 76 -5.14 33.03 7.18
N CYS A 77 -5.55 32.14 8.09
CA CYS A 77 -6.63 32.34 9.04
C CYS A 77 -6.28 31.71 10.39
N ASP A 78 -7.13 31.98 11.38
CA ASP A 78 -7.11 31.29 12.67
C ASP A 78 -7.59 29.84 12.52
N ILE A 79 -6.99 28.91 13.27
CA ILE A 79 -7.37 27.48 13.26
C ILE A 79 -8.79 27.31 13.81
N ASP A 80 -9.10 27.98 14.91
CA ASP A 80 -10.39 27.83 15.60
C ASP A 80 -11.58 28.22 14.72
N LYS A 81 -11.36 29.21 13.84
CA LYS A 81 -12.38 29.67 12.89
C LYS A 81 -12.71 28.64 11.80
N ILE A 82 -11.75 27.80 11.41
CA ILE A 82 -11.91 26.90 10.26
C ILE A 82 -12.00 25.43 10.64
N PHE A 83 -11.61 25.05 11.86
CA PHE A 83 -11.53 23.65 12.27
C PHE A 83 -12.88 22.93 12.10
N ILE A 84 -13.95 23.48 12.71
CA ILE A 84 -15.29 22.86 12.66
C ILE A 84 -15.85 22.82 11.22
N PRO A 85 -15.89 23.95 10.47
CA PRO A 85 -16.38 23.91 9.08
C PRO A 85 -15.59 22.97 8.17
N LEU A 86 -14.25 22.95 8.30
CA LEU A 86 -13.40 22.07 7.49
C LEU A 86 -13.67 20.60 7.82
N LYS A 87 -13.75 20.27 9.11
CA LYS A 87 -14.06 18.92 9.57
C LYS A 87 -15.36 18.41 8.97
N GLN A 88 -16.44 19.19 9.05
CA GLN A 88 -17.75 18.82 8.50
C GLN A 88 -17.71 18.59 6.98
N GLU A 89 -17.00 19.43 6.22
CA GLU A 89 -16.90 19.28 4.76
C GLU A 89 -16.05 18.07 4.35
N LEU A 90 -15.00 17.74 5.13
CA LEU A 90 -14.15 16.59 4.89
C LEU A 90 -14.85 15.27 5.26
N GLU A 91 -15.62 15.24 6.34
CA GLU A 91 -16.34 14.04 6.79
C GLU A 91 -17.37 13.59 5.75
N LYS A 92 -18.05 14.52 5.06
CA LYS A 92 -18.93 14.24 3.90
C LYS A 92 -18.22 13.51 2.75
N LYS A 93 -16.90 13.49 2.76
CA LYS A 93 -16.04 12.87 1.75
C LYS A 93 -15.26 11.67 2.33
N ASN A 94 -15.65 11.18 3.51
CA ASN A 94 -14.96 10.13 4.26
C ASN A 94 -13.49 10.47 4.58
N ILE A 95 -13.22 11.75 4.84
CA ILE A 95 -11.94 12.25 5.35
C ILE A 95 -12.22 12.83 6.73
N PHE A 96 -11.61 12.27 7.76
CA PHE A 96 -11.89 12.60 9.15
C PHE A 96 -10.77 13.50 9.67
N LEU A 97 -11.08 14.76 9.95
CA LEU A 97 -10.14 15.70 10.56
C LEU A 97 -10.25 15.59 12.08
N TYR A 98 -9.21 15.05 12.71
CA TYR A 98 -9.15 14.90 14.16
C TYR A 98 -8.66 16.16 14.84
N LYS A 99 -7.59 16.76 14.28
CA LYS A 99 -6.88 17.87 14.93
C LYS A 99 -6.16 18.75 13.91
N MET A 100 -5.99 20.02 14.27
CA MET A 100 -5.15 20.97 13.54
C MET A 100 -4.15 21.60 14.51
N VAL A 101 -2.86 21.38 14.27
CA VAL A 101 -1.78 21.83 15.16
C VAL A 101 -0.86 22.79 14.45
N LYS A 102 -0.59 23.95 15.04
CA LYS A 102 0.40 24.90 14.50
C LYS A 102 1.80 24.31 14.65
N VAL A 103 2.58 24.31 13.56
CA VAL A 103 3.94 23.76 13.54
C VAL A 103 4.98 24.81 13.10
N PRO A 104 6.27 24.66 13.48
CA PRO A 104 7.33 25.55 13.03
C PRO A 104 7.40 25.68 11.51
N LYS A 105 7.80 26.85 11.00
CA LYS A 105 7.95 27.08 9.55
C LYS A 105 8.91 26.08 8.88
N SER A 106 9.98 25.70 9.59
CA SER A 106 11.01 24.73 9.17
C SER A 106 10.57 23.26 9.31
N TRP A 107 9.41 22.97 9.90
CA TRP A 107 8.96 21.60 10.13
C TRP A 107 8.69 20.87 8.82
N VAL A 108 9.22 19.65 8.64
CA VAL A 108 8.99 18.85 7.43
C VAL A 108 8.43 17.49 7.83
N ALA A 109 7.15 17.25 7.49
CA ALA A 109 6.39 16.10 7.98
C ALA A 109 7.12 14.76 7.87
N LYS A 110 7.53 14.39 6.65
CA LYS A 110 8.22 13.10 6.40
C LYS A 110 9.52 12.90 7.20
N ASN A 111 10.20 13.98 7.58
CA ASN A 111 11.48 13.97 8.31
C ASN A 111 11.26 13.93 9.83
N ARG A 112 10.02 13.96 10.28
CA ARG A 112 9.63 13.95 11.69
C ARG A 112 8.94 12.64 12.10
N VAL A 113 8.76 11.75 11.13
CA VAL A 113 8.18 10.43 11.38
C VAL A 113 9.30 9.44 11.64
N ASP A 114 9.18 8.76 12.77
CA ASP A 114 10.19 7.85 13.31
C ASP A 114 10.05 6.46 12.70
N TYR A 115 8.82 5.94 12.70
CA TYR A 115 8.41 4.70 12.07
C TYR A 115 6.95 4.77 11.64
N ARG A 116 6.50 3.81 10.85
CA ARG A 116 5.10 3.68 10.44
C ARG A 116 4.62 2.27 10.76
N ILE A 117 3.37 2.17 11.21
CA ILE A 117 2.66 0.90 11.34
C ILE A 117 1.62 0.81 10.24
N TYR A 118 1.69 -0.27 9.48
CA TYR A 118 0.67 -0.66 8.51
C TYR A 118 0.03 -1.96 8.93
N GLU A 119 -1.24 -2.11 8.59
CA GLU A 119 -1.97 -3.36 8.67
C GLU A 119 -2.31 -3.81 7.25
N TYR A 120 -2.14 -5.11 6.99
CA TYR A 120 -2.57 -5.73 5.75
C TYR A 120 -3.46 -6.93 6.04
N PHE A 121 -4.65 -6.96 5.45
CA PHE A 121 -5.67 -7.96 5.74
C PHE A 121 -5.64 -9.04 4.65
N ILE A 122 -5.23 -10.25 5.01
CA ILE A 122 -5.18 -11.39 4.10
C ILE A 122 -6.43 -12.24 4.33
N PRO A 123 -7.37 -12.33 3.38
CA PRO A 123 -8.58 -13.14 3.54
C PRO A 123 -8.24 -14.61 3.75
N LYS A 124 -8.88 -15.28 4.72
CA LYS A 124 -8.59 -16.68 5.03
C LYS A 124 -8.80 -17.61 3.83
N PHE A 125 -9.81 -17.35 2.99
CA PHE A 125 -10.09 -18.18 1.81
C PHE A 125 -8.91 -18.27 0.83
N ILE A 126 -8.06 -17.23 0.74
CA ILE A 126 -6.88 -17.29 -0.14
C ILE A 126 -5.78 -18.15 0.47
N LEU A 127 -5.66 -18.14 1.80
CA LEU A 127 -4.68 -18.92 2.55
C LEU A 127 -5.06 -20.40 2.62
N LYS A 128 -6.35 -20.73 2.60
CA LYS A 128 -6.79 -22.12 2.48
C LYS A 128 -6.42 -22.78 1.15
N LYS A 129 -6.00 -22.02 0.12
CA LYS A 129 -5.59 -22.60 -1.17
C LYS A 129 -4.13 -23.03 -1.13
N LYS A 130 -3.86 -24.29 -1.48
CA LYS A 130 -2.52 -24.80 -1.81
C LYS A 130 -2.46 -25.20 -3.28
N ALA A 131 -1.48 -24.65 -3.99
CA ALA A 131 -1.29 -24.90 -5.41
C ALA A 131 -0.51 -26.20 -5.65
N SER A 132 -0.85 -26.91 -6.71
CA SER A 132 -0.04 -27.99 -7.27
C SER A 132 0.19 -27.69 -8.74
N ILE A 133 1.46 -27.70 -9.15
CA ILE A 133 1.90 -27.30 -10.48
C ILE A 133 2.27 -28.54 -11.29
N ASN A 134 1.62 -28.76 -12.43
CA ASN A 134 2.05 -29.73 -13.43
C ASN A 134 3.18 -29.14 -14.28
N LEU A 135 4.41 -29.56 -14.01
CA LEU A 135 5.60 -29.04 -14.69
C LEU A 135 5.60 -29.31 -16.20
N GLU A 136 5.09 -30.45 -16.65
CA GLU A 136 5.01 -30.78 -18.07
C GLU A 136 4.07 -29.80 -18.79
N THR A 137 2.87 -29.59 -18.24
CA THR A 137 1.90 -28.64 -18.79
C THR A 137 2.43 -27.20 -18.77
N ILE A 138 3.12 -26.78 -17.69
CA ILE A 138 3.76 -25.47 -17.62
C ILE A 138 4.81 -25.31 -18.72
N ASN A 139 5.69 -26.30 -18.91
CA ASN A 139 6.76 -26.23 -19.92
C ASN A 139 6.16 -26.17 -21.33
N ASN A 140 5.11 -26.95 -21.60
CA ASN A 140 4.38 -26.89 -22.87
C ASN A 140 3.75 -25.50 -23.09
N ALA A 141 3.09 -24.94 -22.07
CA ALA A 141 2.52 -23.59 -22.14
C ALA A 141 3.60 -22.52 -22.38
N MET A 142 4.75 -22.62 -21.72
CA MET A 142 5.88 -21.71 -21.93
C MET A 142 6.44 -21.80 -23.36
N ASN A 143 6.56 -23.00 -23.93
CA ASN A 143 7.00 -23.20 -25.31
C ASN A 143 6.01 -22.58 -26.30
N ILE A 144 4.71 -22.82 -26.13
CA ILE A 144 3.66 -22.21 -26.96
C ILE A 144 3.75 -20.67 -26.93
N ILE A 145 3.97 -20.07 -25.75
CA ILE A 145 4.10 -18.62 -25.61
C ILE A 145 5.37 -18.10 -26.27
N LYS A 146 6.48 -18.84 -26.15
CA LYS A 146 7.75 -18.50 -26.79
C LYS A 146 7.61 -18.48 -28.31
N GLU A 147 7.04 -19.54 -28.90
CA GLU A 147 6.77 -19.64 -30.34
C GLU A 147 5.82 -18.53 -30.81
N ARG A 148 4.73 -18.26 -30.06
CA ARG A 148 3.81 -17.15 -30.34
C ARG A 148 4.52 -15.79 -30.32
N ASN A 149 5.51 -15.60 -29.46
CA ASN A 149 6.25 -14.32 -29.35
C ASN A 149 7.29 -14.15 -30.46
N GLU A 150 7.93 -15.23 -30.88
CA GLU A 150 8.90 -15.24 -31.99
C GLU A 150 8.21 -14.93 -33.32
N ASN A 151 6.97 -15.40 -33.51
CA ASN A 151 6.19 -15.19 -34.73
C ASN A 151 5.44 -13.85 -34.81
N ARG A 152 5.55 -12.97 -33.80
CA ARG A 152 4.83 -11.67 -33.77
C ARG A 152 5.57 -10.57 -34.52
N THR A 153 4.81 -9.79 -35.29
CA THR A 153 5.27 -8.55 -35.90
C THR A 153 5.50 -7.45 -34.85
N ASP A 154 6.31 -6.44 -35.18
CA ASP A 154 6.61 -5.34 -34.26
C ASP A 154 5.41 -4.42 -33.97
N GLU A 155 4.42 -4.39 -34.86
CA GLU A 155 3.14 -3.69 -34.65
C GLU A 155 2.26 -4.44 -33.65
N GLU A 156 2.19 -5.77 -33.74
CA GLU A 156 1.49 -6.61 -32.77
C GLU A 156 2.14 -6.53 -31.39
N LYS A 157 3.47 -6.55 -31.30
CA LYS A 157 4.20 -6.35 -30.02
C LYS A 157 3.82 -5.03 -29.34
N LYS A 158 3.60 -3.95 -30.11
CA LYS A 158 3.19 -2.63 -29.58
C LYS A 158 1.71 -2.59 -29.15
N ALA A 159 0.81 -3.20 -29.92
CA ALA A 159 -0.63 -3.26 -29.61
C ALA A 159 -0.93 -4.06 -28.32
N ILE A 160 -0.13 -5.09 -28.05
CA ILE A 160 -0.31 -5.97 -26.88
C ILE A 160 -0.06 -5.26 -25.54
N LYS A 161 0.81 -4.25 -25.51
CA LYS A 161 1.09 -3.46 -24.30
C LYS A 161 -0.17 -2.79 -23.70
N HIS A 162 -1.28 -2.73 -24.46
CA HIS A 162 -2.50 -2.00 -24.09
C HIS A 162 -3.74 -2.89 -23.85
N LYS A 163 -3.69 -4.22 -24.08
CA LYS A 163 -4.87 -5.11 -23.90
C LYS A 163 -4.71 -6.10 -22.74
N ARG A 164 -5.46 -5.86 -21.65
CA ARG A 164 -5.65 -6.74 -20.48
C ARG A 164 -6.73 -7.81 -20.76
N GLU A 165 -6.56 -8.62 -21.79
CA GLU A 165 -7.41 -9.81 -21.99
C GLU A 165 -6.66 -11.03 -21.47
N PHE A 166 -7.38 -11.95 -20.82
CA PHE A 166 -6.83 -13.19 -20.27
C PHE A 166 -6.25 -14.07 -21.40
N ARG A 167 -4.94 -14.03 -21.63
CA ARG A 167 -4.31 -14.53 -22.88
C ARG A 167 -3.77 -15.95 -22.79
N ASN A 168 -3.40 -16.41 -21.60
CA ASN A 168 -2.68 -17.68 -21.42
C ASN A 168 -3.50 -18.65 -20.58
N LYS A 169 -4.61 -19.15 -21.16
CA LYS A 169 -5.48 -20.11 -20.47
C LYS A 169 -4.76 -21.43 -20.15
N GLU A 170 -3.72 -21.76 -20.92
CA GLU A 170 -2.91 -22.96 -20.79
C GLU A 170 -2.26 -23.09 -19.39
N PHE A 171 -2.01 -21.98 -18.69
CA PHE A 171 -1.50 -22.03 -17.32
C PHE A 171 -2.56 -22.40 -16.27
N PHE A 172 -3.84 -22.17 -16.55
CA PHE A 172 -4.92 -22.59 -15.63
C PHE A 172 -5.06 -24.11 -15.61
N ASP A 173 -4.82 -24.77 -16.74
CA ASP A 173 -4.85 -26.24 -16.81
C ASP A 173 -3.66 -26.88 -16.07
N ALA A 174 -2.56 -26.13 -15.92
CA ALA A 174 -1.34 -26.59 -15.27
C ALA A 174 -1.35 -26.42 -13.74
N ILE A 175 -2.26 -25.61 -13.18
CA ILE A 175 -2.26 -25.25 -11.76
C ILE A 175 -3.59 -25.62 -11.13
N THR A 176 -3.55 -26.58 -10.22
CA THR A 176 -4.71 -26.98 -9.42
C THR A 176 -4.59 -26.45 -7.99
N PHE A 177 -5.73 -26.27 -7.33
CA PHE A 177 -5.77 -25.86 -5.92
C PHE A 177 -6.53 -26.87 -5.08
N LYS A 178 -5.94 -27.26 -3.96
CA LYS A 178 -6.63 -27.98 -2.88
C LYS A 178 -6.91 -27.03 -1.73
N GLU A 179 -8.04 -27.23 -1.06
CA GLU A 179 -8.36 -26.53 0.18
C GLU A 179 -7.67 -27.22 1.35
N THR A 180 -6.99 -26.47 2.21
CA THR A 180 -6.30 -26.95 3.41
C THR A 180 -6.57 -26.04 4.58
N GLU A 181 -6.34 -26.56 5.79
CA GLU A 181 -6.29 -25.73 6.99
C GLU A 181 -5.17 -24.69 6.93
N ILE A 182 -5.38 -23.60 7.66
CA ILE A 182 -4.43 -22.49 7.71
C ILE A 182 -3.38 -22.78 8.77
N ASP A 183 -2.17 -23.07 8.31
CA ASP A 183 -0.97 -23.15 9.15
C ASP A 183 -0.44 -21.74 9.48
N ILE A 184 -0.85 -21.22 10.65
CA ILE A 184 -0.43 -19.89 11.15
C ILE A 184 1.04 -19.86 11.55
N ASP A 185 1.59 -20.95 12.08
CA ASP A 185 2.98 -21.05 12.51
C ASP A 185 3.92 -20.94 11.32
N ARG A 186 3.57 -21.58 10.20
CA ARG A 186 4.27 -21.40 8.93
C ARG A 186 4.21 -19.95 8.46
N ILE A 187 3.05 -19.28 8.50
CA ILE A 187 2.95 -17.85 8.15
C ILE A 187 3.90 -17.02 9.04
N ASN A 188 3.86 -17.24 10.36
CA ASN A 188 4.70 -16.56 11.33
C ASN A 188 6.21 -16.82 11.12
N ASN A 189 6.58 -18.00 10.62
CA ASN A 189 7.95 -18.28 10.23
C ASN A 189 8.35 -17.58 8.92
N LEU A 190 7.49 -17.60 7.90
CA LEU A 190 7.77 -16.97 6.61
C LEU A 190 7.95 -15.46 6.73
N ILE A 191 7.14 -14.76 7.53
CA ILE A 191 7.22 -13.29 7.68
C ILE A 191 8.53 -12.82 8.30
N LYS A 192 9.22 -13.67 9.08
CA LYS A 192 10.54 -13.35 9.67
C LYS A 192 11.59 -13.06 8.59
N ASN A 193 11.42 -13.57 7.37
CA ASN A 193 12.30 -13.28 6.23
C ASN A 193 12.31 -11.79 5.84
N PHE A 194 11.38 -10.96 6.32
CA PHE A 194 11.38 -9.53 6.07
C PHE A 194 12.11 -8.69 7.13
N LEU A 195 12.35 -9.24 8.32
CA LEU A 195 12.89 -8.49 9.46
C LEU A 195 14.29 -7.94 9.18
N GLY A 196 14.59 -6.80 9.82
CA GLY A 196 15.89 -6.15 9.73
C GLY A 196 16.07 -5.29 8.48
N SER A 197 17.33 -4.93 8.22
CA SER A 197 17.73 -4.09 7.10
C SER A 197 18.05 -4.95 5.87
N LYS A 198 17.29 -4.78 4.79
CA LYS A 198 17.49 -5.50 3.52
C LYS A 198 17.35 -4.57 2.32
N ASP A 199 17.84 -5.01 1.17
CA ASP A 199 17.64 -4.31 -0.10
C ASP A 199 16.31 -4.70 -0.76
N TYR A 200 15.30 -3.85 -0.62
CA TYR A 200 13.95 -4.07 -1.13
C TYR A 200 13.77 -3.71 -2.62
N HIS A 201 14.82 -3.73 -3.44
CA HIS A 201 14.77 -3.34 -4.86
C HIS A 201 13.75 -4.13 -5.70
N ASN A 202 13.49 -5.40 -5.42
CA ASN A 202 12.44 -6.19 -6.10
C ASN A 202 11.02 -5.89 -5.60
N PHE A 203 10.90 -5.26 -4.43
CA PHE A 203 9.64 -4.87 -3.81
C PHE A 203 9.15 -3.47 -4.24
N THR A 204 9.72 -2.89 -5.29
CA THR A 204 9.28 -1.62 -5.89
C THR A 204 9.31 -1.68 -7.42
N ILE A 205 8.89 -0.60 -8.09
CA ILE A 205 8.90 -0.46 -9.57
C ILE A 205 9.89 0.58 -10.09
N ASN A 206 10.37 1.51 -9.25
CA ASN A 206 11.21 2.64 -9.69
C ASN A 206 12.59 2.61 -9.05
N LYS A 207 13.61 3.11 -9.76
CA LYS A 207 14.90 3.49 -9.17
C LYS A 207 14.64 4.64 -8.19
N ASN A 208 14.80 4.35 -6.89
CA ASN A 208 14.69 5.36 -5.85
C ASN A 208 16.05 6.02 -5.66
N GLU A 209 16.11 7.35 -5.82
CA GLU A 209 17.34 8.15 -5.62
C GLU A 209 17.97 7.94 -4.24
N LYS A 210 17.14 7.65 -3.22
CA LYS A 210 17.59 7.40 -1.84
C LYS A 210 17.98 5.94 -1.58
N GLY A 211 18.10 5.14 -2.63
CA GLY A 211 18.30 3.70 -2.54
C GLY A 211 17.06 2.94 -2.07
N THR A 212 17.20 1.62 -2.10
CA THR A 212 16.15 0.62 -1.89
C THR A 212 16.29 -0.13 -0.57
N HIS A 213 17.32 0.18 0.22
CA HIS A 213 17.50 -0.37 1.56
C HIS A 213 16.40 0.14 2.49
N ARG A 214 15.74 -0.78 3.20
CA ARG A 214 14.69 -0.48 4.18
C ARG A 214 14.84 -1.39 5.38
N HIS A 215 14.36 -0.91 6.52
CA HIS A 215 14.43 -1.61 7.78
C HIS A 215 13.02 -1.90 8.29
N ILE A 216 12.67 -3.19 8.35
CA ILE A 216 11.45 -3.67 9.00
C ILE A 216 11.82 -3.98 10.46
N MET A 217 11.18 -3.25 11.37
CA MET A 217 11.47 -3.31 12.80
C MET A 217 10.74 -4.49 13.44
N GLU A 218 9.51 -4.72 13.02
CA GLU A 218 8.64 -5.73 13.59
C GLU A 218 7.59 -6.15 12.56
N ILE A 219 7.23 -7.43 12.57
CA ILE A 219 6.15 -7.98 11.76
C ILE A 219 5.47 -9.10 12.53
N THR A 220 4.16 -8.99 12.72
CA THR A 220 3.35 -9.94 13.51
C THR A 220 2.02 -10.22 12.82
N THR A 221 1.34 -11.28 13.24
CA THR A 221 -0.01 -11.61 12.78
C THR A 221 -1.01 -11.53 13.91
N GLU A 222 -2.23 -11.13 13.58
CA GLU A 222 -3.41 -11.27 14.42
C GLU A 222 -4.48 -12.01 13.63
N GLU A 223 -5.04 -13.07 14.23
CA GLU A 223 -6.09 -13.86 13.61
C GLU A 223 -7.47 -13.29 13.91
N SER A 224 -8.35 -13.33 12.91
CA SER A 224 -9.78 -13.02 13.00
C SER A 224 -10.57 -14.10 12.27
N ASP A 225 -11.89 -14.10 12.41
CA ASP A 225 -12.77 -15.06 11.71
C ASP A 225 -12.58 -15.08 10.19
N ASP A 226 -12.43 -13.92 9.55
CA ASP A 226 -12.43 -13.79 8.08
C ASP A 226 -11.03 -13.60 7.47
N TYR A 227 -10.05 -13.17 8.27
CA TYR A 227 -8.73 -12.76 7.80
C TYR A 227 -7.61 -13.06 8.79
N ILE A 228 -6.40 -13.10 8.26
CA ILE A 228 -5.17 -12.91 9.05
C ILE A 228 -4.67 -11.50 8.78
N LYS A 229 -4.60 -10.71 9.84
CA LYS A 229 -4.10 -9.33 9.80
C LYS A 229 -2.60 -9.34 10.04
N LEU A 230 -1.84 -8.88 9.05
CA LEU A 230 -0.40 -8.70 9.12
C LEU A 230 -0.09 -7.28 9.59
N ILE A 231 0.54 -7.13 10.75
CA ILE A 231 0.94 -5.84 11.32
C ILE A 231 2.42 -5.65 11.04
N ILE A 232 2.77 -4.54 10.36
CA ILE A 232 4.12 -4.29 9.86
C ILE A 232 4.59 -2.94 10.38
N LYS A 233 5.61 -2.95 11.24
CA LYS A 233 6.31 -1.76 11.72
C LYS A 233 7.61 -1.59 10.96
N GLY A 234 7.80 -0.44 10.32
CA GLY A 234 9.02 -0.15 9.58
C GLY A 234 9.42 1.32 9.67
N GLN A 235 10.72 1.58 9.56
CA GLN A 235 11.24 2.95 9.58
C GLN A 235 10.71 3.75 8.39
N SER A 236 10.74 3.17 7.19
CA SER A 236 10.15 3.75 5.98
C SER A 236 9.84 2.67 4.95
N PHE A 237 9.01 3.00 3.96
CA PHE A 237 8.57 2.06 2.92
C PHE A 237 8.76 2.65 1.51
N LEU A 238 9.10 1.82 0.54
CA LEU A 238 9.12 2.11 -0.89
C LEU A 238 7.69 2.06 -1.47
N LEU A 239 7.53 2.62 -2.67
CA LEU A 239 6.31 2.46 -3.46
C LEU A 239 6.01 0.98 -3.67
N HIS A 240 4.78 0.55 -3.38
CA HIS A 240 4.31 -0.83 -3.45
C HIS A 240 4.97 -1.86 -2.51
N GLN A 241 5.91 -1.46 -1.64
CA GLN A 241 6.74 -2.41 -0.87
C GLN A 241 5.91 -3.44 -0.10
N ILE A 242 5.00 -2.97 0.75
CA ILE A 242 4.20 -3.84 1.61
C ILE A 242 3.36 -4.82 0.78
N ARG A 243 2.72 -4.33 -0.28
CA ARG A 243 1.89 -5.17 -1.17
C ARG A 243 2.71 -6.23 -1.90
N LYS A 244 3.95 -5.93 -2.26
CA LYS A 244 4.88 -6.92 -2.82
C LYS A 244 5.43 -7.85 -1.75
N MET A 245 5.65 -7.39 -0.51
CA MET A 245 6.03 -8.26 0.62
C MET A 245 4.94 -9.31 0.86
N VAL A 246 3.68 -8.89 0.92
CA VAL A 246 2.55 -9.82 1.05
C VAL A 246 2.44 -10.72 -0.18
N GLY A 247 2.70 -10.20 -1.38
CA GLY A 247 2.76 -11.03 -2.59
C GLY A 247 3.80 -12.15 -2.50
N ALA A 248 5.01 -11.84 -2.05
CA ALA A 248 6.05 -12.85 -1.83
C ALA A 248 5.67 -13.86 -0.73
N LEU A 249 5.05 -13.40 0.36
CA LEU A 249 4.51 -14.28 1.41
C LEU A 249 3.47 -15.25 0.84
N LEU A 250 2.51 -14.75 0.06
CA LEU A 250 1.46 -15.59 -0.55
C LEU A 250 2.03 -16.55 -1.57
N ILE A 251 3.07 -16.15 -2.32
CA ILE A 251 3.80 -17.07 -3.19
C ILE A 251 4.43 -18.21 -2.38
N ALA A 252 5.20 -17.88 -1.33
CA ALA A 252 5.87 -18.87 -0.50
C ALA A 252 4.87 -19.81 0.18
N TYR A 253 3.70 -19.29 0.58
CA TYR A 253 2.70 -20.06 1.30
C TYR A 253 1.80 -20.90 0.40
N ILE A 254 1.24 -20.32 -0.67
CA ILE A 254 0.27 -20.98 -1.57
C ILE A 254 0.97 -21.95 -2.52
N PHE A 255 2.12 -21.54 -3.09
CA PHE A 255 2.90 -22.34 -4.05
C PHE A 255 4.06 -23.09 -3.41
N GLU A 256 4.17 -23.02 -2.08
CA GLU A 256 5.20 -23.71 -1.30
C GLU A 256 6.64 -23.39 -1.74
N ASN A 257 6.86 -22.18 -2.25
CA ASN A 257 8.12 -21.73 -2.83
C ASN A 257 8.83 -20.72 -1.92
N GLU A 258 9.50 -21.21 -0.87
CA GLU A 258 10.17 -20.33 0.12
C GLU A 258 11.44 -19.66 -0.43
N ASN A 259 12.07 -20.24 -1.45
CA ASN A 259 13.26 -19.66 -2.10
C ASN A 259 12.98 -18.26 -2.69
N ILE A 260 11.71 -17.85 -2.87
CA ILE A 260 11.34 -16.47 -3.22
C ILE A 260 12.05 -15.43 -2.34
N PHE A 261 12.25 -15.70 -1.06
CA PHE A 261 12.93 -14.77 -0.16
C PHE A 261 14.41 -14.62 -0.51
N ASP A 262 15.11 -15.72 -0.80
CA ASP A 262 16.52 -15.68 -1.17
C ASP A 262 16.75 -14.98 -2.51
N ILE A 263 15.91 -15.26 -3.51
CA ILE A 263 16.04 -14.63 -4.83
C ILE A 263 15.59 -13.16 -4.83
N ALA A 264 14.58 -12.80 -4.03
CA ALA A 264 14.03 -11.45 -4.03
C ALA A 264 15.00 -10.42 -3.45
N PHE A 265 15.88 -10.82 -2.53
CA PHE A 265 16.90 -9.95 -1.92
C PHE A 265 18.27 -10.03 -2.63
N LYS A 266 18.46 -10.97 -3.56
CA LYS A 266 19.65 -11.02 -4.44
C LYS A 266 19.59 -10.00 -5.57
N LYS A 267 20.72 -9.72 -6.22
CA LYS A 267 20.83 -8.75 -7.33
C LYS A 267 19.97 -9.08 -8.57
N LYS A 268 19.52 -10.33 -8.74
CA LYS A 268 18.68 -10.75 -9.87
C LYS A 268 17.36 -9.98 -9.80
N LYS A 269 17.01 -9.29 -10.89
CA LYS A 269 15.69 -8.66 -10.98
C LYS A 269 14.64 -9.74 -11.20
N ILE A 270 13.63 -9.76 -10.34
CA ILE A 270 12.46 -10.63 -10.50
C ILE A 270 11.18 -9.82 -10.40
N ASN A 271 10.11 -10.33 -10.99
CA ASN A 271 8.78 -9.81 -10.72
C ASN A 271 8.28 -10.39 -9.39
N ILE A 272 7.58 -9.57 -8.60
CA ILE A 272 6.88 -10.02 -7.39
C ILE A 272 5.45 -9.55 -7.54
N PRO A 273 4.46 -10.44 -7.46
CA PRO A 273 3.08 -10.06 -7.67
C PRO A 273 2.65 -9.05 -6.61
N LYS A 274 1.99 -7.98 -7.05
CA LYS A 274 1.54 -6.90 -6.16
C LYS A 274 0.09 -7.17 -5.75
N THR A 275 -0.13 -7.45 -4.47
CA THR A 275 -1.47 -7.73 -3.93
C THR A 275 -2.40 -6.51 -4.02
N PRO A 276 -3.74 -6.66 -3.88
CA PRO A 276 -4.68 -5.53 -3.96
C PRO A 276 -4.44 -4.47 -2.88
N SER A 277 -4.66 -3.18 -3.20
CA SER A 277 -4.44 -2.07 -2.26
C SER A 277 -5.55 -1.87 -1.24
N LYS A 278 -6.77 -2.34 -1.53
CA LYS A 278 -7.96 -2.16 -0.68
C LYS A 278 -7.82 -2.81 0.70
N PHE A 279 -6.86 -3.72 0.85
CA PHE A 279 -6.56 -4.44 2.09
C PHE A 279 -5.36 -3.86 2.84
N LEU A 280 -4.77 -2.77 2.34
CA LEU A 280 -3.68 -2.07 3.00
C LEU A 280 -4.22 -0.86 3.75
N LEU A 281 -3.85 -0.76 5.02
CA LEU A 281 -4.22 0.32 5.92
C LEU A 281 -2.96 0.92 6.55
N LEU A 282 -2.80 2.24 6.44
CA LEU A 282 -1.87 2.96 7.32
C LEU A 282 -2.52 3.14 8.68
N LYS A 283 -2.01 2.47 9.71
CA LYS A 283 -2.47 2.65 11.09
C LYS A 283 -2.03 4.01 11.61
N PHE A 284 -0.71 4.23 11.71
CA PHE A 284 -0.16 5.56 11.99
C PHE A 284 1.33 5.70 11.63
N PRO A 285 1.80 6.92 11.29
CA PRO A 285 3.18 7.35 11.51
C PRO A 285 3.43 7.76 12.97
N SER A 286 4.51 7.29 13.59
CA SER A 286 4.92 7.75 14.92
C SER A 286 5.71 9.05 14.85
N PHE A 287 5.44 9.96 15.78
CA PHE A 287 6.14 11.22 16.01
C PHE A 287 6.70 11.31 17.43
N GLU A 288 6.90 10.17 18.10
CA GLU A 288 7.34 10.09 19.50
C GLU A 288 8.59 10.93 19.79
N PHE A 289 9.62 10.87 18.93
CA PHE A 289 10.83 11.67 19.14
C PHE A 289 10.56 13.17 19.02
N TYR A 290 9.67 13.57 18.09
CA TYR A 290 9.26 14.97 17.97
C TYR A 290 8.45 15.41 19.19
N ASN A 291 7.44 14.64 19.60
CA ASN A 291 6.58 14.97 20.73
C ASN A 291 7.42 15.11 22.01
N LYS A 292 8.30 14.14 22.32
CA LYS A 292 9.22 14.19 23.48
C LYS A 292 10.15 15.40 23.46
N LYS A 293 10.66 15.80 22.28
CA LYS A 293 11.60 16.92 22.16
C LYS A 293 10.93 18.28 22.35
N TYR A 294 9.65 18.41 22.03
CA TYR A 294 8.96 19.71 21.98
C TYR A 294 7.75 19.80 22.92
N THR A 295 7.58 18.87 23.87
CA THR A 295 6.46 18.76 24.81
C THR A 295 5.99 20.08 25.42
N THR A 296 6.90 21.00 25.75
CA THR A 296 6.59 22.26 26.44
C THR A 296 6.36 23.45 25.51
N THR A 297 6.72 23.32 24.23
CA THR A 297 6.75 24.45 23.29
C THR A 297 5.78 24.30 22.13
N HIS A 298 5.38 23.06 21.83
CA HIS A 298 4.48 22.72 20.75
C HIS A 298 3.52 21.65 21.22
N GLU A 299 2.29 21.78 20.77
CA GLU A 299 1.30 20.75 20.98
C GLU A 299 1.72 19.45 20.24
N PRO A 300 1.53 18.27 20.85
CA PRO A 300 1.97 17.01 20.28
C PRO A 300 1.18 16.62 19.03
N ILE A 301 1.86 15.90 18.14
CA ILE A 301 1.28 15.32 16.92
C ILE A 301 0.86 13.88 17.25
N GLU A 302 -0.30 13.77 17.89
CA GLU A 302 -0.92 12.52 18.32
C GLU A 302 -2.45 12.71 18.43
N ILE A 303 -3.16 11.59 18.57
CA ILE A 303 -4.59 11.54 18.84
C ILE A 303 -4.84 10.54 19.96
N GLU A 304 -5.79 10.85 20.82
CA GLU A 304 -6.23 9.95 21.90
C GLU A 304 -7.21 8.90 21.38
N GLU A 305 -8.09 9.29 20.44
CA GLU A 305 -9.14 8.43 19.90
C GLU A 305 -9.30 8.58 18.38
N THR A 306 -9.60 7.46 17.73
CA THR A 306 -9.97 7.41 16.32
C THR A 306 -11.49 7.23 16.23
N LYS A 307 -12.20 8.23 15.73
CA LYS A 307 -13.67 8.18 15.62
C LYS A 307 -14.13 7.13 14.60
N ASN A 308 -14.41 5.90 15.03
CA ASN A 308 -15.06 4.80 14.27
C ASN A 308 -14.54 4.53 12.85
N ILE A 309 -13.42 5.13 12.45
CA ILE A 309 -12.87 5.00 11.09
C ILE A 309 -12.33 3.61 10.87
N GLU A 310 -11.78 3.01 11.93
CA GLU A 310 -11.22 1.66 11.88
C GLU A 310 -12.33 0.68 11.55
N GLU A 311 -13.45 0.76 12.27
CA GLU A 311 -14.65 -0.05 12.00
C GLU A 311 -15.16 0.17 10.57
N LEU A 312 -15.28 1.44 10.13
CA LEU A 312 -15.67 1.77 8.76
C LEU A 312 -14.73 1.11 7.73
N ILE A 313 -13.41 1.20 7.93
CA ILE A 313 -12.41 0.64 7.03
C ILE A 313 -12.44 -0.90 7.08
N TYR A 314 -12.58 -1.50 8.26
CA TYR A 314 -12.66 -2.95 8.41
C TYR A 314 -13.90 -3.50 7.71
N ASN A 315 -15.04 -2.82 7.82
CA ASN A 315 -16.26 -3.16 7.09
C ASN A 315 -16.06 -3.04 5.56
N ARG A 316 -15.31 -2.03 5.08
CA ARG A 316 -14.91 -1.95 3.66
C ARG A 316 -14.07 -3.15 3.26
N ILE A 317 -13.10 -3.55 4.08
CA ILE A 317 -12.21 -4.67 3.78
C ILE A 317 -12.98 -5.99 3.68
N LYS A 318 -14.03 -6.17 4.49
CA LYS A 318 -14.92 -7.33 4.48
C LYS A 318 -15.94 -7.36 3.32
N ASP A 319 -16.08 -6.26 2.57
CA ASP A 319 -17.03 -6.19 1.44
C ASP A 319 -16.70 -7.25 0.38
N THR A 320 -17.69 -8.05 -0.02
CA THR A 320 -17.53 -9.16 -0.98
C THR A 320 -16.89 -8.72 -2.30
N LYS A 321 -17.22 -7.52 -2.82
CA LYS A 321 -16.62 -6.98 -4.06
C LYS A 321 -15.13 -6.68 -3.90
N ASN A 322 -14.67 -6.46 -2.66
CA ASN A 322 -13.26 -6.29 -2.38
C ASN A 322 -12.57 -7.66 -2.27
N LEU A 323 -13.23 -8.67 -1.70
CA LEU A 323 -12.72 -10.05 -1.66
C LEU A 323 -12.47 -10.62 -3.06
N GLU A 324 -13.36 -10.35 -4.02
CA GLU A 324 -13.18 -10.74 -5.45
C GLU A 324 -11.84 -10.26 -6.04
N THR A 325 -11.30 -9.13 -5.57
CA THR A 325 -10.01 -8.61 -6.07
C THR A 325 -8.82 -9.49 -5.68
N PHE A 326 -8.94 -10.33 -4.65
CA PHE A 326 -7.92 -11.35 -4.34
C PHE A 326 -7.99 -12.55 -5.27
N ASP A 327 -9.19 -12.99 -5.64
CA ASP A 327 -9.35 -14.03 -6.65
C ASP A 327 -8.83 -13.56 -8.01
N GLU A 328 -9.14 -12.33 -8.40
CA GLU A 328 -8.57 -11.71 -9.62
C GLU A 328 -7.05 -11.63 -9.54
N TRP A 329 -6.49 -11.28 -8.38
CA TRP A 329 -5.05 -11.24 -8.17
C TRP A 329 -4.42 -12.63 -8.37
N LEU A 330 -4.98 -13.68 -7.76
CA LEU A 330 -4.44 -15.04 -7.91
C LEU A 330 -4.59 -15.55 -9.36
N LYS A 331 -5.73 -15.27 -10.01
CA LYS A 331 -5.91 -15.54 -11.45
C LYS A 331 -4.86 -14.83 -12.30
N THR A 332 -4.53 -13.58 -11.98
CA THR A 332 -3.47 -12.84 -12.67
C THR A 332 -2.10 -13.48 -12.44
N VAL A 333 -1.81 -13.99 -11.24
CA VAL A 333 -0.55 -14.71 -10.98
C VAL A 333 -0.43 -15.95 -11.88
N ILE A 334 -1.52 -16.71 -12.04
CA ILE A 334 -1.57 -17.90 -12.90
C ILE A 334 -1.46 -17.52 -14.37
N GLU A 335 -2.24 -16.55 -14.83
CA GLU A 335 -2.26 -16.15 -16.24
C GLU A 335 -0.92 -15.60 -16.72
N TYR A 336 -0.22 -14.89 -15.83
CA TYR A 336 1.09 -14.32 -16.08
C TYR A 336 2.20 -15.17 -15.45
N PHE A 337 2.01 -16.49 -15.32
CA PHE A 337 2.98 -17.39 -14.69
C PHE A 337 4.40 -17.28 -15.29
N TYR A 338 4.50 -17.01 -16.59
CA TYR A 338 5.78 -16.78 -17.29
C TYR A 338 6.60 -15.60 -16.73
N GLU A 339 5.99 -14.64 -16.02
CA GLU A 339 6.67 -13.56 -15.31
C GLU A 339 7.25 -14.00 -13.94
N PHE A 340 6.91 -15.22 -13.51
CA PHE A 340 7.22 -15.80 -12.20
C PHE A 340 7.95 -17.15 -12.32
N THR A 341 8.88 -17.29 -13.28
CA THR A 341 9.60 -18.54 -13.59
C THR A 341 10.28 -19.19 -12.40
N TYR A 342 10.65 -18.40 -11.38
CA TYR A 342 11.22 -18.91 -10.14
C TYR A 342 10.30 -19.88 -9.37
N LEU A 343 9.00 -19.94 -9.73
CA LEU A 343 8.05 -20.92 -9.19
C LEU A 343 8.40 -22.35 -9.62
N ILE A 344 9.10 -22.54 -10.75
CA ILE A 344 9.53 -23.86 -11.25
C ILE A 344 11.04 -24.09 -11.16
N GLU A 345 11.85 -23.04 -10.96
CA GLU A 345 13.32 -23.13 -10.93
C GLU A 345 13.88 -23.94 -9.72
N ASN A 346 13.07 -24.20 -8.67
CA ASN A 346 13.51 -24.83 -7.42
C ASN A 346 13.07 -26.28 -7.21
N ASN A 347 12.39 -26.88 -8.19
CA ASN A 347 12.02 -28.29 -8.15
C ASN A 347 13.10 -29.19 -8.79
N LYS A 348 14.37 -28.77 -8.71
CA LYS A 348 15.53 -29.53 -9.19
C LYS A 348 16.50 -29.85 -8.07
#